data_AF-A0A1M6KUK9-F1
#
_entry.id   AF-A0A1M6KUK9-F1
#
_cell.length_a   1.000
_cell.length_b   1.000
_cell.length_c   1.000
_cell.angle_alpha   90.00
_cell.angle_beta   90.00
_cell.angle_gamma   90.00
#
_symmetry.space_group_name_H-M   'P 1'
#
loop_
_entity.id
_entity.type
_entity.pdbx_description
1 polymer ?
#
loop_
_entity_poly.entity_id
_entity_poly.type
_entity_poly.pdbx_seq_one_letter_code
_entity_poly.pdbx_strand_id
1 'polypeptide(L)' 'MIKAIGNKNTLQASLNMRGGIVENLRFWGIEIDVQLSDEIHIPSFKGKVELQYIKTNKGGE' A
#
# COMPACT_ATOMS: atom_id res chain seq x y z
N MET A 1 3.56 2.07 -10.36
CA MET A 1 2.14 2.27 -10.05
C MET A 1 1.83 1.58 -8.73
N ILE A 2 1.19 2.29 -7.80
CA ILE A 2 0.74 1.74 -6.51
C ILE A 2 -0.78 1.64 -6.56
N LYS A 3 -1.33 0.50 -6.12
CA LYS A 3 -2.78 0.29 -5.95
C LYS A 3 -3.09 0.15 -4.47
N ALA A 4 -4.12 0.82 -3.99
CA ALA A 4 -4.53 0.78 -2.58
C ALA A 4 -6.05 0.65 -2.46
N ILE A 5 -6.49 -0.20 -1.53
CA ILE A 5 -7.92 -0.42 -1.22
C ILE A 5 -8.23 0.30 0.10
N GLY A 6 -9.34 1.03 0.14
CA GLY A 6 -9.81 1.74 1.33
C GLY A 6 -10.89 2.77 1.00
N ASN A 7 -11.25 3.61 1.97
CA ASN A 7 -12.14 4.74 1.70
C ASN A 7 -11.42 5.76 0.79
N LYS A 8 -11.95 5.98 -0.41
CA LYS A 8 -11.32 6.84 -1.43
C LYS A 8 -11.01 8.24 -0.93
N ASN A 9 -11.94 8.85 -0.20
CA ASN A 9 -11.80 10.22 0.28
C ASN A 9 -10.71 10.28 1.36
N THR A 10 -10.69 9.31 2.27
CA THR A 10 -9.62 9.20 3.27
C THR A 10 -8.26 8.99 2.62
N LEU A 11 -8.13 8.07 1.66
CA LEU A 11 -6.87 7.81 0.96
C LEU A 11 -6.36 9.06 0.22
N GLN A 12 -7.24 9.75 -0.50
CA GLN A 12 -6.89 10.98 -1.21
C GLN A 12 -6.46 12.10 -0.25
N ALA A 13 -7.18 12.26 0.88
CA ALA A 13 -6.81 13.23 1.90
C ALA A 13 -5.44 12.89 2.52
N SER A 14 -5.19 11.63 2.84
CA SER A 14 -3.91 11.15 3.40
C SER A 14 -2.72 11.40 2.46
N LEU A 15 -2.90 11.21 1.16
CA LEU A 15 -1.86 11.52 0.17
C LEU A 15 -1.52 13.02 0.13
N ASN A 16 -2.52 13.88 0.25
CA ASN A 16 -2.40 15.34 0.15
C ASN A 16 -2.19 16.05 1.50
N MET A 17 -1.87 15.32 2.58
CA MET A 17 -1.55 15.93 3.86
C MET A 17 -0.35 16.86 3.75
N ARG A 18 -0.43 18.03 4.39
CA ARG A 18 0.68 18.99 4.47
C ARG A 18 1.90 18.33 5.13
N GLY A 19 3.08 18.51 4.52
CA GLY A 19 4.32 17.84 4.91
C GLY A 19 4.35 16.34 4.60
N GLY A 20 3.33 15.82 3.92
CA GLY A 20 3.22 14.42 3.52
C GLY A 20 4.04 14.07 2.29
N ILE A 21 3.91 12.84 1.82
CA ILE A 21 4.77 12.30 0.77
C ILE A 21 4.56 12.97 -0.59
N VAL A 22 3.33 13.33 -0.97
CA VAL A 22 3.04 13.97 -2.27
C VAL A 22 3.71 15.34 -2.36
N GLU A 23 3.65 16.14 -1.30
CA GLU A 23 4.30 17.45 -1.25
C GLU A 23 5.83 17.32 -1.41
N ASN A 24 6.45 16.39 -0.68
CA ASN A 24 7.88 16.13 -0.75
C ASN A 24 8.33 15.65 -2.15
N LEU A 25 7.58 14.73 -2.75
CA LEU A 25 7.90 14.22 -4.08
C LEU A 25 7.76 15.31 -5.15
N ARG A 26 6.72 16.16 -5.08
CA ARG A 26 6.58 17.32 -5.97
C ARG A 26 7.71 18.32 -5.78
N PHE A 27 8.15 18.55 -4.55
CA PHE A 27 9.31 19.42 -4.25
C PHE A 27 10.59 18.92 -4.93
N TRP A 28 10.79 17.61 -5.06
CA TRP A 28 11.89 17.01 -5.82
C TRP A 28 11.67 16.97 -7.34
N GLY A 29 10.59 17.59 -7.84
CA GLY A 29 10.26 17.59 -9.26
C GLY A 29 9.70 16.26 -9.77
N ILE A 30 9.25 15.38 -8.87
CA ILE A 30 8.67 14.09 -9.25
C ILE A 30 7.18 14.28 -9.55
N GLU A 31 6.77 13.86 -10.75
CA GLU A 31 5.39 13.90 -11.19
C GLU A 31 4.58 12.74 -10.59
N ILE A 32 3.37 13.07 -10.11
CA ILE A 32 2.49 12.12 -9.42
C ILE A 32 1.06 12.36 -9.91
N ASP A 33 0.44 11.28 -10.39
CA ASP A 33 -0.97 11.20 -10.73
C ASP A 33 -1.72 10.32 -9.73
N VAL A 34 -2.90 10.77 -9.30
CA VAL A 34 -3.75 10.07 -8.33
C VAL A 34 -5.09 9.80 -8.97
N GLN A 35 -5.42 8.52 -9.15
CA GLN A 35 -6.65 8.07 -9.78
C GLN A 35 -7.56 7.39 -8.76
N LEU A 36 -8.80 7.88 -8.65
CA LEU A 36 -9.84 7.25 -7.84
C LEU A 36 -10.63 6.24 -8.69
N SER A 37 -10.90 5.06 -8.12
CA SER A 37 -11.71 4.03 -8.79
C SER A 37 -12.62 3.32 -7.80
N ASP A 38 -13.89 3.05 -8.17
CA ASP A 38 -14.86 2.33 -7.32
C ASP A 38 -14.48 0.87 -7.12
N GLU A 39 -13.84 0.29 -8.13
CA GLU A 39 -13.39 -1.08 -8.12
C GLU A 39 -11.92 -1.12 -8.56
N ILE A 40 -11.11 -1.88 -7.82
CA ILE A 40 -9.71 -2.08 -8.16
C ILE A 40 -9.38 -3.56 -8.05
N HIS A 41 -8.73 -4.10 -9.07
CA HIS A 41 -8.21 -5.45 -9.03
C HIS A 41 -6.73 -5.43 -8.61
N ILE A 42 -6.43 -6.06 -7.46
CA ILE A 42 -5.08 -6.40 -7.01
C ILE A 42 -4.92 -7.93 -7.14
N PRO A 43 -4.00 -8.44 -7.98
CA PRO A 43 -3.81 -9.87 -8.12
C PRO A 43 -3.29 -10.50 -6.82
N SER A 44 -3.58 -11.77 -6.61
CA SER A 44 -3.03 -12.52 -5.49
C SER A 44 -1.50 -12.53 -5.51
N PHE A 45 -0.90 -12.48 -4.32
CA PHE A 45 0.55 -12.61 -4.19
C PHE A 45 0.98 -14.02 -4.62
N LYS A 46 1.91 -14.09 -5.57
CA LYS A 46 2.44 -15.37 -6.11
C LYS A 46 3.87 -15.69 -5.65
N GLY A 47 4.46 -14.84 -4.81
CA GLY A 47 5.80 -15.08 -4.29
C GLY A 47 5.83 -16.20 -3.26
N LYS A 48 7.00 -16.81 -3.06
CA LYS A 48 7.20 -17.74 -1.95
C LYS A 48 7.24 -16.95 -0.64
N VAL A 49 6.50 -17.40 0.35
CA VAL A 49 6.63 -16.90 1.72
C VAL A 49 7.73 -17.73 2.40
N GLU A 50 8.87 -17.11 2.69
CA GLU A 50 9.95 -17.76 3.43
C GLU A 50 9.72 -17.60 4.93
N LEU A 51 9.35 -18.69 5.59
CA LEU A 51 9.15 -18.71 7.04
C LEU A 51 10.47 -19.07 7.73
N GLN A 52 11.46 -18.17 7.68
CA GLN A 52 12.81 -18.45 8.16
C GLN A 52 12.89 -18.67 9.68
N TYR A 53 11.94 -18.15 10.45
CA TYR A 53 11.98 -18.16 11.93
C TYR A 53 10.77 -18.82 12.59
N ILE A 54 9.78 -19.28 11.82
CA ILE A 54 8.61 -19.94 12.39
C ILE A 54 8.99 -21.36 12.80
N LYS A 55 9.04 -21.62 14.11
CA LYS A 55 9.08 -22.97 14.67
C LYS A 55 7.67 -23.35 15.10
N THR A 56 7.14 -24.44 14.55
CA THR A 56 5.89 -25.03 15.04
C THR A 56 6.15 -25.60 16.44
N ASN A 57 5.42 -25.14 17.46
CA ASN A 57 5.40 -25.83 18.73
C ASN A 57 4.46 -27.04 18.57
N LYS A 58 5.02 -28.25 18.48
CA LYS A 58 4.22 -29.48 18.63
C LYS A 58 3.82 -29.57 20.11
N GLY A 59 2.65 -29.03 20.46
CA GLY A 59 2.13 -29.01 21.82
C GLY A 59 0.66 -28.67 21.82
N GLY A 60 -0.16 -29.64 21.42
CA GLY A 60 -1.62 -29.55 21.33
C GLY A 60 -2.19 -30.93 21.02
N GLU A 61 -1.80 -31.92 21.83
CA GLU A 61 -2.62 -33.10 22.13
C GLU A 61 -3.03 -33.00 23.60
#